data_AF-A0A7V9FZM8-F1
#
_entry.id   AF-A0A7V9FZM8-F1
#
_cell.length_a   1.000
_cell.length_b   1.000
_cell.length_c   1.000
_cell.angle_alpha   90.00
_cell.angle_beta   90.00
_cell.angle_gamma   90.00
#
_symmetry.space_group_name_H-M   'P 1'
#
loop_
_entity.id
_entity.type
_entity.pdbx_description
1 polymer ?
#
loop_
_entity_poly.entity_id
_entity_poly.type
_entity_poly.pdbx_seq_one_letter_code
_entity_poly.pdbx_strand_id
1 'polypeptide(L)' 'MEGRDGRERLRSFLIGGLVGASAVLATARRKRPARGRHERPTGLAAFEGAPCYRETVEREREGPL' A
#
# COMPACT_ATOMS: atom_id res chain seq x y z
N MET A 1 -1.98 -42.27 -14.25
CA MET A 1 -2.65 -40.97 -14.48
C MET A 1 -2.17 -40.01 -13.40
N GLU A 2 -0.94 -39.48 -13.48
CA GLU A 2 -0.33 -38.73 -12.35
C GLU A 2 0.21 -37.34 -12.76
N GLY A 3 0.36 -37.08 -14.08
CA GLY A 3 0.93 -35.84 -14.59
C GLY A 3 -0.07 -34.74 -14.97
N ARG A 4 -1.37 -35.07 -15.04
CA ARG A 4 -2.43 -34.10 -15.38
C ARG A 4 -3.00 -33.42 -14.13
N ASP A 5 -3.19 -34.16 -13.04
CA ASP A 5 -3.74 -33.65 -11.78
C ASP A 5 -2.84 -32.61 -11.11
N GLY A 6 -1.51 -32.82 -11.15
CA GLY A 6 -0.55 -31.84 -10.62
C GLY A 6 -0.55 -30.51 -11.40
N ARG A 7 -0.77 -30.58 -12.72
CA ARG A 7 -0.81 -29.39 -13.59
C ARG A 7 -2.08 -28.58 -13.39
N GLU A 8 -3.21 -29.24 -13.17
CA GLU A 8 -4.47 -28.55 -12.84
C GLU A 8 -4.41 -27.87 -11.47
N ARG A 9 -3.86 -28.54 -10.46
CA ARG A 9 -3.66 -27.93 -9.13
C ARG A 9 -2.76 -26.70 -9.20
N LEU A 10 -1.62 -26.79 -9.91
CA LEU A 10 -0.70 -25.66 -10.09
C LEU A 10 -1.39 -24.47 -10.79
N ARG A 11 -2.22 -24.74 -11.81
CA ARG A 11 -3.00 -23.70 -12.49
C ARG A 11 -3.98 -23.02 -11.54
N SER A 12 -4.69 -23.79 -10.71
CA SER A 12 -5.61 -23.23 -9.71
C SER A 12 -4.90 -22.32 -8.70
N PHE A 13 -3.69 -22.69 -8.26
CA PHE A 13 -2.88 -21.83 -7.39
C PHE A 13 -2.43 -20.54 -8.08
N LEU A 14 -2.01 -20.60 -9.34
CA LEU A 14 -1.61 -19.42 -10.11
C LEU A 14 -2.79 -18.47 -10.35
N ILE A 15 -3.95 -19.01 -10.69
CA ILE A 15 -5.17 -18.23 -10.89
C ILE A 15 -5.62 -17.60 -9.57
N GLY A 16 -5.66 -18.36 -8.47
CA GLY A 16 -6.00 -17.85 -7.15
C GLY A 16 -5.03 -16.77 -6.67
N GLY A 17 -3.73 -16.98 -6.88
CA GLY A 17 -2.69 -15.99 -6.58
C GLY A 17 -2.84 -14.71 -7.39
N LEU A 18 -3.11 -14.80 -8.69
CA LEU A 18 -3.32 -13.65 -9.56
C LEU A 18 -4.57 -12.84 -9.18
N VAL A 19 -5.67 -13.52 -8.86
CA VAL A 19 -6.91 -12.87 -8.40
C VAL A 19 -6.70 -12.18 -7.06
N GLY A 20 -6.04 -12.85 -6.11
CA GLY A 20 -5.69 -12.26 -4.81
C GLY A 20 -4.78 -11.04 -4.92
N ALA A 21 -3.73 -11.14 -5.74
CA ALA A 21 -2.83 -10.02 -6.02
C ALA A 21 -3.56 -8.84 -6.67
N SER A 22 -4.49 -9.11 -7.60
CA SER A 22 -5.30 -8.08 -8.26
C SER A 22 -6.24 -7.37 -7.28
N ALA A 23 -6.84 -8.09 -6.34
CA ALA A 23 -7.69 -7.52 -5.30
C ALA A 23 -6.90 -6.63 -4.32
N VAL A 24 -5.70 -7.07 -3.91
CA VAL A 24 -4.78 -6.24 -3.11
C VAL A 24 -4.38 -4.99 -3.88
N LEU A 25 -4.06 -5.10 -5.17
CA LEU A 25 -3.69 -3.95 -5.98
C LEU A 25 -4.85 -2.97 -6.15
N ALA A 26 -6.08 -3.47 -6.38
CA ALA A 26 -7.28 -2.67 -6.52
C ALA A 26 -7.65 -1.95 -5.21
N THR A 27 -7.54 -2.63 -4.08
CA THR A 27 -7.77 -2.02 -2.75
C THR A 27 -6.67 -1.03 -2.37
N ALA A 28 -5.41 -1.31 -2.71
CA ALA A 28 -4.31 -0.37 -2.55
C ALA A 28 -4.51 0.89 -3.41
N ARG A 29 -4.99 0.74 -4.66
CA ARG A 29 -5.37 1.87 -5.53
C ARG A 29 -6.61 2.61 -5.03
N ARG A 30 -7.60 1.92 -4.47
CA ARG A 30 -8.79 2.54 -3.87
C ARG A 30 -8.44 3.32 -2.60
N LYS A 31 -7.48 2.83 -1.80
CA LYS A 31 -6.96 3.51 -0.60
C LYS A 31 -5.92 4.60 -0.90
N ARG A 32 -5.27 4.57 -2.07
CA ARG A 32 -4.48 5.69 -2.58
C ARG A 32 -5.32 6.49 -3.57
N PRO A 33 -6.12 7.49 -3.13
CA PRO A 33 -6.39 8.60 -4.01
C PRO A 33 -5.03 9.19 -4.38
N ALA A 34 -4.61 9.01 -5.63
CA ALA A 34 -3.40 9.60 -6.20
C ALA A 34 -3.52 11.14 -6.36
N ARG A 35 -4.20 11.82 -5.42
CA ARG A 35 -4.64 13.21 -5.54
C ARG A 35 -4.70 13.98 -4.22
N GLY A 36 -3.82 13.67 -3.26
CA GLY A 36 -3.82 14.35 -1.97
C GLY A 36 -2.47 14.33 -1.27
N ARG A 37 -1.42 14.78 -1.94
CA ARG A 37 -0.11 14.99 -1.29
C ARG A 37 -0.15 16.09 -0.21
N HIS A 38 -1.19 16.92 -0.12
CA HIS A 38 -1.32 18.01 0.84
C HIS A 38 -2.70 18.65 0.71
N GLU A 39 -3.77 18.01 1.19
CA GLU A 39 -4.91 18.80 1.66
C GLU A 39 -4.95 18.61 3.17
N ARG A 40 -3.91 19.12 3.84
CA ARG A 40 -3.92 19.18 5.29
C ARG A 40 -5.07 20.13 5.64
N PRO A 41 -5.98 19.74 6.55
CA PRO A 41 -7.07 20.62 6.94
C PRO A 41 -6.47 21.96 7.34
N THR A 42 -7.04 23.06 6.84
CA THR A 42 -6.42 24.40 6.85
C THR A 42 -5.93 24.84 8.25
N GLY A 43 -6.54 24.33 9.32
CA GLY A 43 -6.15 24.61 10.71
C GLY A 43 -4.91 23.87 11.22
N LEU A 44 -4.46 22.80 10.56
CA LEU A 44 -3.25 22.06 10.96
C LEU A 44 -1.96 22.65 10.38
N ALA A 45 -2.06 23.55 9.39
CA ALA A 45 -0.91 24.21 8.79
C ALA A 45 -0.11 25.04 9.81
N ALA A 46 -0.77 25.60 10.83
CA ALA A 46 -0.11 26.37 11.89
C ALA A 46 0.84 25.52 12.76
N PHE A 47 0.60 24.21 12.86
CA PHE A 47 1.40 23.29 13.68
C PHE A 47 2.59 22.69 12.92
N GLU A 48 2.69 22.92 11.61
CA GLU A 48 3.78 22.37 10.79
C GLU A 48 5.14 23.01 11.07
N GLY A 49 5.13 24.23 11.62
CA GLY A 49 6.33 24.91 12.10
C GLY A 49 6.78 24.47 13.49
N ALA A 50 6.00 23.65 14.20
CA ALA A 50 6.36 23.22 15.54
C ALA A 50 7.60 22.30 15.50
N PRO A 51 8.54 22.46 16.45
CA PRO A 51 9.75 21.63 16.49
C PRO A 51 9.44 20.13 16.57
N CYS A 52 8.46 19.76 17.40
CA CYS A 52 8.02 18.38 17.58
C CYS A 52 7.43 17.75 16.30
N TYR A 53 6.81 18.57 15.44
CA TYR A 53 6.27 18.10 14.17
C TYR A 53 7.39 17.81 13.17
N ARG A 54 8.39 18.69 13.09
CA ARG A 54 9.56 18.55 12.20
C ARG A 54 10.36 17.29 12.51
N GLU A 55 10.65 17.04 13.78
CA GLU A 55 11.38 15.86 14.24
C GLU A 55 10.66 14.55 13.88
N THR A 56 9.33 14.54 14.02
CA THR A 56 8.50 13.39 13.63
C THR A 56 8.56 13.14 12.12
N VAL A 57 8.44 14.20 11.32
CA VAL A 57 8.51 14.12 9.85
C VAL A 57 9.91 13.68 9.37
N GLU A 58 10.97 14.13 10.02
CA GLU A 58 12.34 13.70 9.72
C GLU A 58 12.53 12.21 10.01
N ARG A 59 12.06 11.72 11.16
CA ARG A 59 12.11 10.30 11.51
C ARG A 59 11.35 9.40 10.53
N GLU A 60 10.21 9.86 10.02
CA GLU A 60 9.45 9.14 8.98
C GLU A 60 10.17 9.12 7.62
N ARG A 61 10.94 10.16 7.29
CA ARG A 61 11.71 10.24 6.05
C ARG A 61 12.95 9.36 6.06
N GLU A 62 13.61 9.25 7.21
CA GLU A 62 14.77 8.38 7.37
C GLU A 62 14.39 6.89 7.36
N GLY A 63 13.13 6.58 7.68
CA GLY A 63 12.60 5.22 7.66
C GLY A 63 13.23 4.30 8.72
N PRO A 64 12.60 3.17 9.05
CA PRO A 64 13.29 2.13 9.79
C PRO A 64 14.40 1.55 8.88
N LEU A 65 15.65 1.60 9.36
CA LEU A 65 16.82 0.98 8.73
C LEU A 65 16.60 -0.52 8.47
#